data_AF-A0A656HA37-F1
#
_entry.id   AF-A0A656HA37-F1
#
_cell.length_a   1.000
_cell.length_b   1.000
_cell.length_c   1.000
_cell.angle_alpha   90.00
_cell.angle_beta   90.00
_cell.angle_gamma   90.00
#
_symmetry.space_group_name_H-M   'P 1'
#
loop_
_entity.id
_entity.type
_entity.pdbx_description
1 polymer ?
#
loop_
_entity_poly.entity_id
_entity_poly.type
_entity_poly.pdbx_seq_one_letter_code
_entity_poly.pdbx_strand_id
1 'polypeptide(L)' 'MRNITLSADGYLIESAREKARAQKTTLNAEFRKWLRQYTDTESEGRQRVQAYRQLMQDLSGVSTGGRKFSRDEMNERR' A
#
# COMPACT_ATOMS: atom_id res chain seq x y z
N MET A 1 -22.33 -7.27 -4.75
CA MET A 1 -21.95 -5.87 -4.45
C MET A 1 -23.01 -5.26 -3.54
N ARG A 2 -22.64 -4.36 -2.63
CA ARG A 2 -23.59 -3.59 -1.80
C ARG A 2 -23.63 -2.14 -2.30
N ASN A 3 -24.81 -1.53 -2.27
CA ASN A 3 -24.99 -0.14 -2.67
C ASN A 3 -24.68 0.77 -1.48
N ILE A 4 -23.95 1.86 -1.75
CA ILE A 4 -23.62 2.90 -0.78
C ILE A 4 -24.11 4.22 -1.36
N THR A 5 -24.84 5.00 -0.57
CA THR A 5 -25.30 6.35 -0.95
C THR A 5 -24.41 7.38 -0.27
N LEU A 6 -23.87 8.31 -1.05
CA LEU A 6 -22.99 9.38 -0.58
C LEU A 6 -23.51 10.71 -1.11
N SER A 7 -23.46 11.73 -0.27
CA SER A 7 -23.83 13.11 -0.61
C SER A 7 -22.55 13.94 -0.72
N ALA A 8 -22.45 14.73 -1.78
CA ALA A 8 -21.40 15.71 -2.00
C ALA A 8 -22.01 16.88 -2.80
N ASP A 9 -21.33 18.03 -2.81
CA ASP A 9 -21.77 19.16 -3.60
C ASP A 9 -21.87 18.78 -5.09
N GLY A 10 -22.93 19.23 -5.75
CA GLY A 10 -23.20 18.88 -7.15
C GLY A 10 -22.05 19.23 -8.09
N TYR A 11 -21.39 20.36 -7.85
CA TYR A 11 -20.24 20.79 -8.66
C TYR A 11 -19.07 19.81 -8.55
N LEU A 12 -18.83 19.23 -7.37
CA LEU A 12 -17.76 18.24 -7.16
C LEU A 12 -18.06 16.94 -7.90
N ILE A 13 -19.32 16.51 -7.90
CA ILE A 13 -19.75 15.29 -8.62
C ILE A 13 -19.53 15.46 -10.12
N GLU A 14 -19.88 16.62 -10.69
CA GLU A 14 -19.69 16.88 -12.12
C GLU A 14 -18.22 17.00 -12.49
N SER A 15 -17.42 17.77 -11.73
CA SER A 15 -15.97 17.86 -11.98
C SER A 15 -15.28 16.49 -11.87
N ALA A 16 -15.68 15.65 -10.92
CA ALA A 16 -15.12 14.31 -10.77
C ALA A 16 -15.52 13.38 -11.93
N ARG A 17 -16.74 13.52 -12.46
CA ARG A 17 -17.18 12.80 -13.68
C ARG A 17 -16.39 13.23 -14.90
N GLU A 18 -16.16 14.52 -15.09
CA GLU A 18 -15.35 15.04 -16.21
C GLU A 18 -13.92 14.51 -16.15
N LYS A 19 -13.28 14.58 -14.98
CA LYS A 19 -11.94 14.03 -14.77
C LYS A 19 -11.88 12.53 -15.07
N ALA A 20 -12.87 11.76 -14.62
CA ALA A 20 -12.94 10.33 -14.91
C ALA A 20 -13.10 10.07 -16.43
N ARG A 21 -13.96 10.83 -17.12
CA ARG A 21 -14.12 10.71 -18.59
C ARG A 21 -12.82 10.99 -19.33
N ALA A 22 -12.10 12.05 -18.95
CA ALA A 22 -10.80 12.37 -19.53
C ALA A 22 -9.77 11.24 -19.37
N GLN A 23 -9.85 10.50 -18.26
CA GLN A 23 -9.02 9.33 -17.97
C GLN A 23 -9.59 8.01 -18.51
N LYS A 24 -10.64 8.04 -19.35
CA LYS A 24 -11.33 6.87 -19.89
C LYS A 24 -11.81 5.88 -18.80
N THR A 25 -12.24 6.41 -17.66
CA THR A 25 -12.77 5.67 -16.51
C THR A 25 -14.13 6.24 -16.09
N THR A 26 -14.70 5.75 -15.00
CA THR A 26 -15.96 6.25 -14.42
C THR A 26 -15.73 6.68 -12.98
N LEU A 27 -16.53 7.65 -12.50
CA LEU A 27 -16.49 8.08 -11.11
C LEU A 27 -16.64 6.90 -10.14
N ASN A 28 -17.52 5.94 -10.46
CA ASN A 28 -17.73 4.74 -9.66
C ASN A 28 -16.49 3.81 -9.64
N ALA A 29 -15.77 3.68 -10.77
CA ALA A 29 -14.54 2.89 -10.83
C ALA A 29 -13.42 3.53 -9.99
N GLU A 30 -13.27 4.86 -10.06
CA GLU A 30 -12.32 5.61 -9.23
C GLU A 30 -12.70 5.55 -7.75
N PHE A 31 -13.99 5.64 -7.42
CA PHE A 31 -14.46 5.50 -6.06
C PHE A 31 -14.13 4.11 -5.48
N ARG A 32 -14.28 3.04 -6.26
CA ARG A 32 -13.86 1.69 -5.84
C ARG A 32 -12.36 1.56 -5.63
N LYS A 33 -11.54 2.24 -6.45
CA LYS A 33 -10.07 2.26 -6.25
C LYS A 33 -9.73 2.97 -4.95
N TRP A 34 -10.35 4.13 -4.71
CA TRP A 34 -10.17 4.88 -3.48
C TRP A 34 -10.58 4.06 -2.25
N LEU A 35 -11.72 3.36 -2.27
CA LEU A 35 -12.15 2.52 -1.16
C LEU A 35 -11.11 1.44 -0.81
N ARG A 36 -10.51 0.79 -1.82
CA ARG A 36 -9.43 -0.18 -1.58
C ARG A 36 -8.22 0.47 -0.92
N GLN A 37 -7.74 1.57 -1.48
CA GLN A 37 -6.60 2.31 -0.91
C GLN A 37 -6.89 2.80 0.51
N TYR A 38 -8.11 3.27 0.76
CA TYR A 38 -8.55 3.74 2.07
C TYR A 38 -8.52 2.61 3.11
N THR A 39 -8.90 1.38 2.74
CA THR A 39 -8.81 0.21 3.63
C THR A 39 -7.40 -0.38 3.73
N ASP A 40 -6.62 -0.32 2.66
CA ASP A 40 -5.25 -0.84 2.60
C ASP A 40 -4.31 0.01 3.45
N THR A 41 -4.48 1.33 3.46
CA THR A 41 -3.63 2.23 4.28
C THR A 41 -3.76 1.92 5.78
N GLU A 42 -4.97 1.56 6.23
CA GLU A 42 -5.23 1.19 7.62
C GLU A 42 -4.73 -0.22 7.97
N SER A 43 -4.68 -1.16 7.00
CA SER A 43 -4.38 -2.57 7.26
C SER A 43 -2.97 -2.97 6.84
N GLU A 44 -2.56 -2.67 5.61
CA GLU A 44 -1.22 -2.98 5.10
C GLU A 44 -0.13 -2.15 5.77
N GLY A 45 -0.38 -0.87 6.05
CA GLY A 45 0.60 -0.02 6.76
C GLY A 45 0.92 -0.58 8.14
N ARG A 46 -0.11 -0.94 8.91
CA ARG A 46 0.05 -1.59 10.23
C ARG A 46 0.65 -2.99 10.11
N GLN A 47 0.21 -3.80 9.15
CA GLN A 47 0.75 -5.15 8.95
C GLN A 47 2.23 -5.14 8.54
N ARG A 48 2.65 -4.23 7.65
CA ARG A 48 4.06 -4.09 7.25
C ARG A 48 4.94 -3.65 8.41
N VAL A 49 4.45 -2.71 9.23
CA VAL A 49 5.16 -2.28 10.45
C VAL A 49 5.24 -3.43 11.47
N GLN A 50 4.16 -4.19 11.64
CA GLN A 50 4.17 -5.39 12.51
C GLN A 50 5.14 -6.45 12.00
N ALA A 51 5.08 -6.80 10.72
CA ALA A 51 5.97 -7.79 10.10
C ALA A 51 7.44 -7.37 10.20
N TYR A 52 7.75 -6.10 9.98
CA TYR A 52 9.10 -5.56 10.18
C TYR A 52 9.56 -5.67 11.63
N ARG A 53 8.70 -5.28 12.60
CA ARG A 53 9.03 -5.39 14.03
C ARG A 53 9.25 -6.84 14.46
N GLN A 54 8.40 -7.76 13.98
CA GLN A 54 8.53 -9.19 14.24
C GLN A 54 9.87 -9.72 13.70
N LEU A 55 10.19 -9.41 12.44
CA LEU A 55 11.45 -9.80 11.82
C LEU A 55 12.67 -9.26 12.58
N MET A 56 12.65 -7.99 12.99
CA MET A 56 13.75 -7.39 13.75
C MET A 56 13.86 -7.98 15.17
N GLN A 57 12.74 -8.40 15.77
CA GLN A 57 12.76 -9.11 17.05
C GLN A 57 13.39 -10.49 16.89
N ASP A 58 13.02 -11.24 15.86
CA ASP A 58 13.58 -12.58 15.59
C ASP A 58 15.09 -12.50 15.27
N LEU A 59 15.52 -11.44 14.58
CA LEU A 59 16.91 -11.19 14.25
C LEU A 59 17.72 -10.53 15.39
N SER A 60 17.09 -10.11 16.50
CA SER A 60 17.76 -9.38 17.58
C SER A 60 18.88 -10.19 18.27
N GLY A 61 18.79 -11.52 18.23
CA GLY A 61 19.82 -12.43 18.74
C GLY A 61 20.93 -12.77 17.72
N VAL A 62 20.80 -12.33 16.47
CA VAL A 62 21.77 -12.64 15.41
C VAL A 62 22.88 -11.59 15.41
N SER A 63 24.09 -12.01 15.75
CA SER A 63 25.30 -11.17 15.71
C SER A 63 26.30 -11.74 14.72
N THR A 64 26.89 -10.90 13.88
CA THR A 64 27.99 -11.30 13.00
C THR A 64 29.33 -11.39 13.73
N GLY A 65 29.37 -11.10 15.05
CA GLY A 65 30.59 -11.11 15.86
C GLY A 65 31.66 -10.13 15.36
N GLY A 66 31.26 -9.08 14.63
CA GLY A 66 32.17 -8.13 13.99
C GLY A 66 32.65 -8.54 12.59
N ARG A 67 32.18 -9.68 12.05
CA ARG A 67 32.46 -10.08 10.67
C ARG A 67 31.76 -9.15 9.69
N LYS A 68 32.53 -8.65 8.72
CA LYS A 68 32.02 -7.90 7.56
C LYS A 68 31.96 -8.86 6.39
N PHE A 69 30.87 -8.82 5.64
CA PHE A 69 30.73 -9.55 4.39
C PHE A 69 30.99 -8.61 3.23
N SER A 70 31.86 -9.01 2.32
CA SER A 70 32.05 -8.31 1.05
C SER A 70 30.91 -8.63 0.08
N ARG A 71 30.71 -7.74 -0.90
CA ARG A 71 29.64 -7.89 -1.89
C ARG A 71 29.81 -9.15 -2.75
N ASP A 72 31.06 -9.54 -3.01
CA ASP A 72 31.39 -10.71 -3.82
C ASP A 72 31.10 -12.02 -3.05
N GLU A 73 31.44 -12.08 -1.75
CA GLU A 73 31.10 -13.21 -0.88
C GLU A 73 29.59 -13.43 -0.76
N MET A 74 28.78 -12.36 -0.69
CA MET A 74 27.32 -12.49 -0.60
C MET A 74 26.64 -12.91 -1.92
N ASN A 75 27.32 -12.72 -3.04
CA ASN A 75 26.80 -13.03 -4.38
C ASN A 75 27.30 -14.38 -4.93
N GLU A 76 28.24 -15.03 -4.24
CA GLU A 76 28.75 -16.33 -4.64
C GLU A 76 27.64 -17.38 -4.54
N ARG A 77 27.24 -17.95 -5.69
CA ARG A 77 26.30 -19.07 -5.77
C ARG A 77 27.12 -20.33 -6.02
N ARG A 78 27.13 -21.26 -5.07
CA ARG A 78 27.65 -22.63 -5.24
C ARG A 78 26.58 -23.55 -5.79
#